data_AF-K2LU73-F1
#
_entry.id   AF-K2LU73-F1
#
_cell.length_a   1.000
_cell.length_b   1.000
_cell.length_c   1.000
_cell.angle_alpha   90.00
_cell.angle_beta   90.00
_cell.angle_gamma   90.00
#
_symmetry.space_group_name_H-M   'P 1'
#
loop_
_entity.id
_entity.type
_entity.pdbx_description
1 polymer ?
#
loop_
_entity_poly.entity_id
_entity_poly.type
_entity_poly.pdbx_seq_one_letter_code
_entity_poly.pdbx_strand_id
1 'polypeptide(L)'
;GVVVPAGASEVTLRHVVLDGVSPVLYVPWMARDGVRIVVQNVSLLNGAVLYVMGGGALRGAGAAGSDEGGPVELSVCDVEALNGALVLTGTFSAGSVLTVTDSLLVAARPTPLVYLHGSQSSPYAPVLVLSGLRLVRSVLVVSGVALVTVMTGGRTVVVDGAVLELVGGGVALDTAVFGGDFALYATARVVASGDAVLRVSGSQVY
;
A
#
# COMPACT_ATOMS: atom_id res chain seq x y z
N GLY A 1 -0.62 -9.59 -14.32
CA GLY A 1 0.13 -9.48 -13.06
C GLY A 1 1.58 -9.83 -13.31
N VAL A 2 2.51 -9.14 -12.67
CA VAL A 2 3.94 -9.48 -12.69
C VAL A 2 4.24 -10.22 -11.39
N VAL A 3 4.59 -11.50 -11.49
CA VAL A 3 5.04 -12.28 -10.35
C VAL A 3 6.53 -12.04 -10.21
N VAL A 4 7.00 -11.62 -9.04
CA VAL A 4 8.43 -11.55 -8.74
C VAL A 4 9.03 -12.95 -8.94
N PRO A 5 10.02 -13.14 -9.83
CA PRO A 5 10.61 -14.45 -10.08
C PRO A 5 11.25 -15.04 -8.83
N ALA A 6 11.19 -16.36 -8.67
CA ALA A 6 11.91 -17.04 -7.60
C ALA A 6 13.42 -16.77 -7.72
N GLY A 7 14.06 -16.30 -6.65
CA GLY A 7 15.47 -15.91 -6.64
C GLY A 7 15.78 -14.51 -7.18
N ALA A 8 14.77 -13.72 -7.55
CA ALA A 8 14.98 -12.31 -7.88
C ALA A 8 15.27 -11.51 -6.61
N SER A 9 16.45 -10.89 -6.55
CA SER A 9 16.84 -10.00 -5.46
C SER A 9 16.26 -8.60 -5.64
N GLU A 10 15.96 -8.18 -6.87
CA GLU A 10 15.40 -6.88 -7.19
C GLU A 10 14.36 -6.97 -8.31
N VAL A 11 13.24 -6.27 -8.14
CA VAL A 11 12.22 -6.03 -9.17
C VAL A 11 11.99 -4.53 -9.29
N THR A 12 12.07 -4.01 -10.51
CA THR A 12 11.95 -2.58 -10.75
C THR A 12 10.83 -2.26 -11.74
N LEU A 13 10.08 -1.20 -11.44
CA LEU A 13 9.15 -0.55 -12.33
C LEU A 13 9.55 0.93 -12.38
N ARG A 14 10.13 1.38 -13.49
CA ARG A 14 10.63 2.75 -13.61
C ARG A 14 10.25 3.41 -14.92
N HIS A 15 9.90 4.71 -14.86
CA HIS A 15 9.56 5.51 -16.04
C HIS A 15 8.41 4.90 -16.85
N VAL A 16 7.36 4.47 -16.14
CA VAL A 16 6.20 3.79 -16.75
C VAL A 16 4.94 4.63 -16.54
N VAL A 17 4.13 4.71 -17.59
CA VAL A 17 2.76 5.23 -17.49
C VAL A 17 1.80 4.05 -17.55
N LEU A 18 0.99 3.90 -16.51
CA LEU A 18 -0.09 2.93 -16.41
C LEU A 18 -1.42 3.67 -16.59
N ASP A 19 -2.22 3.23 -17.55
CA ASP A 19 -3.48 3.89 -17.91
C ASP A 19 -4.63 2.89 -17.90
N GLY A 20 -5.56 3.04 -16.94
CA GLY A 20 -6.72 2.16 -16.79
C GLY A 20 -6.41 0.69 -16.46
N VAL A 21 -5.14 0.34 -16.24
CA VAL A 21 -4.69 -1.03 -15.94
C VAL A 21 -4.39 -1.23 -14.46
N SER A 22 -4.56 -2.46 -14.00
CA SER A 22 -4.37 -2.82 -12.59
C SER A 22 -3.24 -3.85 -12.40
N PRO A 23 -1.96 -3.48 -12.57
CA PRO A 23 -0.87 -4.42 -12.35
C PRO A 23 -0.75 -4.81 -10.88
N VAL A 24 -0.40 -6.09 -10.68
CA VAL A 24 -0.12 -6.66 -9.35
C VAL A 24 1.35 -7.04 -9.33
N LEU A 25 2.09 -6.47 -8.39
CA LEU A 25 3.42 -6.89 -7.96
C LEU A 25 3.25 -7.84 -6.77
N TYR A 26 3.21 -9.14 -7.08
CA TYR A 26 3.09 -10.16 -6.05
C TYR A 26 4.46 -10.46 -5.47
N VAL A 27 4.60 -10.35 -4.14
CA VAL A 27 5.81 -10.65 -3.39
C VAL A 27 5.71 -12.08 -2.84
N PRO A 28 6.30 -13.07 -3.52
CA PRO A 28 6.17 -14.46 -3.11
C PRO A 28 6.95 -14.70 -1.82
N TRP A 29 6.38 -15.56 -0.98
CA TRP A 29 7.04 -16.16 0.18
C TRP A 29 8.33 -16.92 -0.17
N MET A 30 8.57 -17.22 -1.46
CA MET A 30 9.76 -17.89 -1.97
C MET A 30 10.98 -16.97 -2.15
N ALA A 31 10.86 -15.65 -1.92
CA ALA A 31 12.01 -14.75 -1.81
C ALA A 31 12.76 -15.03 -0.49
N ARG A 32 13.35 -16.23 -0.37
CA ARG A 32 14.00 -16.78 0.84
C ARG A 32 15.08 -15.83 1.38
N ASP A 33 15.81 -15.17 0.48
CA ASP A 33 16.89 -14.23 0.81
C ASP A 33 16.42 -12.77 0.95
N GLY A 34 15.12 -12.52 0.81
CA GLY A 34 14.53 -11.20 0.74
C GLY A 34 14.47 -10.67 -0.69
N VAL A 35 13.75 -9.56 -0.88
CA VAL A 35 13.61 -8.92 -2.19
C VAL A 35 13.43 -7.42 -2.07
N ARG A 36 14.07 -6.69 -2.97
CA ARG A 36 13.89 -5.26 -3.15
C ARG A 36 12.92 -4.99 -4.30
N ILE A 37 11.92 -4.15 -4.07
CA ILE A 37 10.94 -3.75 -5.08
C ILE A 37 11.02 -2.24 -5.21
N VAL A 38 11.40 -1.74 -6.39
CA VAL A 38 11.51 -0.31 -6.64
C VAL A 38 10.46 0.12 -7.66
N VAL A 39 9.58 1.02 -7.25
CA VAL A 39 8.63 1.72 -8.12
C VAL A 39 9.05 3.18 -8.14
N GLN A 40 9.52 3.68 -9.27
CA GLN A 40 10.08 5.03 -9.36
C GLN A 40 9.67 5.74 -10.64
N ASN A 41 9.26 7.00 -10.58
CA ASN A 41 8.83 7.76 -11.75
C ASN A 41 7.72 7.02 -12.52
N VAL A 42 6.63 6.69 -11.81
CA VAL A 42 5.50 5.94 -12.38
C VAL A 42 4.24 6.79 -12.33
N SER A 43 3.53 6.88 -13.44
CA SER A 43 2.23 7.56 -13.52
C SER A 43 1.08 6.56 -13.50
N LEU A 44 0.07 6.79 -12.65
CA LEU A 44 -1.16 5.99 -12.55
C LEU A 44 -2.35 6.82 -13.02
N LEU A 45 -2.79 6.63 -14.26
CA LEU A 45 -3.81 7.46 -14.90
C LEU A 45 -5.13 6.70 -15.07
N ASN A 46 -6.23 7.46 -15.06
CA ASN A 46 -7.56 7.03 -15.50
C ASN A 46 -8.04 5.68 -14.93
N GLY A 47 -7.92 5.51 -13.62
CA GLY A 47 -8.34 4.28 -12.94
C GLY A 47 -7.25 3.23 -12.85
N ALA A 48 -6.01 3.52 -13.22
CA ALA A 48 -4.89 2.60 -13.02
C ALA A 48 -4.63 2.36 -11.53
N VAL A 49 -4.44 1.10 -11.15
CA VAL A 49 -4.22 0.72 -9.75
C VAL A 49 -2.99 -0.18 -9.63
N LEU A 50 -1.97 0.31 -8.94
CA LEU A 50 -0.80 -0.49 -8.63
C LEU A 50 -1.02 -1.25 -7.32
N TYR A 51 -1.09 -2.57 -7.41
CA TYR A 51 -1.17 -3.45 -6.25
C TYR A 51 0.21 -3.98 -5.90
N VAL A 52 0.65 -3.80 -4.66
CA VAL A 52 1.78 -4.53 -4.09
C VAL A 52 1.24 -5.50 -3.04
N MET A 53 1.38 -6.78 -3.32
CA MET A 53 0.69 -7.84 -2.58
C MET A 53 1.69 -8.78 -1.91
N GLY A 54 1.66 -8.85 -0.58
CA GLY A 54 2.40 -9.82 0.21
C GLY A 54 1.76 -11.22 0.19
N GLY A 55 2.54 -12.25 0.52
CA GLY A 55 2.19 -13.66 0.34
C GLY A 55 0.99 -14.19 1.14
N GLY A 56 0.51 -13.47 2.16
CA GLY A 56 -0.58 -13.91 3.04
C GLY A 56 -2.01 -13.82 2.50
N ALA A 57 -2.25 -13.10 1.40
CA ALA A 57 -3.61 -12.80 0.93
C ALA A 57 -4.41 -14.02 0.39
N LEU A 58 -3.76 -15.17 0.18
CA LEU A 58 -4.36 -16.36 -0.43
C LEU A 58 -4.70 -17.51 0.54
N ARG A 59 -4.47 -17.35 1.86
CA ARG A 59 -4.67 -18.45 2.82
C ARG A 59 -5.80 -18.16 3.80
N GLY A 60 -6.89 -18.92 3.67
CA GLY A 60 -7.86 -19.10 4.75
C GLY A 60 -7.20 -19.68 6.00
N ALA A 61 -7.75 -19.28 7.16
CA ALA A 61 -7.50 -19.74 8.52
C ALA A 61 -6.40 -20.81 8.75
N GLY A 62 -5.37 -20.45 9.53
CA GLY A 62 -4.69 -21.44 10.39
C GLY A 62 -3.24 -21.82 10.08
N ALA A 63 -2.50 -21.05 9.29
CA ALA A 63 -1.05 -21.24 9.23
C ALA A 63 -0.35 -20.28 10.19
N ALA A 64 0.17 -20.82 11.29
CA ALA A 64 1.15 -20.14 12.14
C ALA A 64 2.24 -19.52 11.24
N GLY A 65 2.61 -18.27 11.54
CA GLY A 65 3.52 -17.46 10.75
C GLY A 65 4.83 -18.16 10.44
N SER A 66 4.89 -18.82 9.28
CA SER A 66 6.14 -19.20 8.68
C SER A 66 6.71 -17.92 8.07
N ASP A 67 7.52 -17.22 8.86
CA ASP A 67 8.49 -16.17 8.52
C ASP A 67 9.57 -16.74 7.56
N GLU A 68 9.15 -17.58 6.63
CA GLU A 68 10.01 -18.44 5.80
C GLU A 68 10.55 -17.73 4.56
N GLY A 69 9.99 -16.57 4.22
CA GLY A 69 10.52 -15.65 3.21
C GLY A 69 11.30 -14.53 3.87
N GLY A 70 12.38 -14.09 3.22
CA GLY A 70 13.19 -12.97 3.69
C GLY A 70 12.47 -11.63 3.61
N PRO A 71 13.01 -10.58 4.24
CA PRO A 71 12.37 -9.27 4.34
C PRO A 71 12.20 -8.62 2.96
N VAL A 72 11.14 -7.82 2.85
CA VAL A 72 10.85 -7.04 1.64
C VAL A 72 11.27 -5.60 1.87
N GLU A 73 12.07 -5.06 0.95
CA GLU A 73 12.34 -3.62 0.86
C GLU A 73 11.52 -3.06 -0.31
N LEU A 74 10.34 -2.52 -0.03
CA LEU A 74 9.53 -1.82 -1.03
C LEU A 74 9.86 -0.33 -0.96
N SER A 75 10.26 0.24 -2.09
CA SER A 75 10.42 1.68 -2.28
C SER A 75 9.52 2.15 -3.41
N VAL A 76 8.54 2.98 -3.06
CA VAL A 76 7.68 3.70 -4.00
C VAL A 76 8.06 5.18 -3.91
N CYS A 77 8.59 5.74 -4.99
CA CYS A 77 9.09 7.11 -5.02
C CYS A 77 8.68 7.79 -6.33
N ASP A 78 8.43 9.10 -6.31
CA ASP A 78 8.05 9.87 -7.50
C ASP A 78 6.88 9.21 -8.27
N VAL A 79 5.85 8.77 -7.55
CA VAL A 79 4.63 8.23 -8.16
C VAL A 79 3.57 9.32 -8.26
N GLU A 80 3.06 9.51 -9.48
CA GLU A 80 1.99 10.46 -9.76
C GLU A 80 0.72 9.71 -10.13
N ALA A 81 -0.33 9.78 -9.31
CA ALA A 81 -1.64 9.25 -9.67
C ALA A 81 -2.62 10.37 -9.98
N LEU A 82 -3.30 10.24 -11.12
CA LEU A 82 -4.43 11.08 -11.49
C LEU A 82 -5.63 10.18 -11.79
N ASN A 83 -6.52 10.10 -10.80
CA ASN A 83 -7.61 9.12 -10.73
C ASN A 83 -7.09 7.67 -10.69
N GLY A 84 -5.87 7.46 -10.20
CA GLY A 84 -5.31 6.14 -9.93
C GLY A 84 -5.20 5.88 -8.43
N ALA A 85 -4.72 4.69 -8.06
CA ALA A 85 -4.49 4.34 -6.66
C ALA A 85 -3.28 3.42 -6.44
N LEU A 86 -2.63 3.57 -5.28
CA LEU A 86 -1.65 2.63 -4.76
C LEU A 86 -2.32 1.75 -3.69
N VAL A 87 -2.17 0.43 -3.81
CA VAL A 87 -2.75 -0.53 -2.87
C VAL A 87 -1.64 -1.41 -2.30
N LEU A 88 -1.50 -1.39 -0.97
CA LEU A 88 -0.67 -2.32 -0.22
C LEU A 88 -1.58 -3.35 0.45
N THR A 89 -1.35 -4.62 0.19
CA THR A 89 -2.25 -5.69 0.68
C THR A 89 -1.53 -6.98 1.07
N GLY A 90 -2.13 -7.72 2.00
CA GLY A 90 -1.65 -9.02 2.45
C GLY A 90 -0.58 -8.95 3.54
N THR A 91 0.13 -10.05 3.73
CA THR A 91 1.16 -10.19 4.77
C THR A 91 2.55 -10.03 4.17
N PHE A 92 3.33 -9.10 4.72
CA PHE A 92 4.76 -8.96 4.43
C PHE A 92 5.57 -9.74 5.48
N SER A 93 6.70 -10.33 5.07
CA SER A 93 7.63 -11.04 5.96
C SER A 93 8.15 -10.11 7.06
N ALA A 94 8.55 -10.68 8.19
CA ALA A 94 9.00 -9.84 9.30
C ALA A 94 10.27 -9.07 8.97
N GLY A 95 10.40 -7.86 9.52
CA GLY A 95 11.54 -6.99 9.22
C GLY A 95 11.45 -6.30 7.87
N SER A 96 10.30 -6.35 7.20
CA SER A 96 10.10 -5.63 5.94
C SER A 96 10.04 -4.12 6.14
N VAL A 97 10.53 -3.38 5.17
CA VAL A 97 10.51 -1.92 5.12
C VAL A 97 9.75 -1.51 3.87
N LEU A 98 8.63 -0.83 4.06
CA LEU A 98 7.80 -0.31 2.98
C LEU A 98 7.86 1.21 3.04
N THR A 99 8.30 1.86 1.96
CA THR A 99 8.35 3.31 1.86
C THR A 99 7.53 3.82 0.68
N VAL A 100 6.78 4.89 0.91
CA VAL A 100 6.12 5.69 -0.12
C VAL A 100 6.60 7.12 0.09
N THR A 101 7.39 7.63 -0.83
CA THR A 101 8.03 8.95 -0.71
C THR A 101 7.76 9.83 -1.92
N ASP A 102 7.79 11.15 -1.70
CA ASP A 102 7.84 12.16 -2.78
C ASP A 102 6.82 11.92 -3.90
N SER A 103 5.60 11.55 -3.52
CA SER A 103 4.56 11.09 -4.45
C SER A 103 3.33 12.00 -4.38
N LEU A 104 2.64 12.14 -5.51
CA LEU A 104 1.41 12.93 -5.63
C LEU A 104 0.28 12.03 -6.11
N LEU A 105 -0.70 11.75 -5.26
CA LEU A 105 -1.84 10.91 -5.60
C LEU A 105 -3.13 11.73 -5.49
N VAL A 106 -3.76 11.97 -6.63
CA VAL A 106 -4.96 12.81 -6.77
C VAL A 106 -6.10 12.01 -7.35
N ALA A 107 -7.28 12.09 -6.74
CA ALA A 107 -8.52 11.50 -7.26
C ALA A 107 -9.65 12.53 -7.36
N ALA A 108 -10.18 12.68 -8.58
CA ALA A 108 -11.34 13.49 -8.88
C ALA A 108 -12.52 12.66 -9.40
N ARG A 109 -12.39 11.33 -9.38
CA ARG A 109 -13.40 10.36 -9.81
C ARG A 109 -13.21 9.04 -9.04
N PRO A 110 -14.25 8.20 -8.91
CA PRO A 110 -14.12 6.87 -8.33
C PRO A 110 -13.06 6.00 -9.03
N THR A 111 -12.30 5.25 -8.24
CA THR A 111 -11.25 4.35 -8.74
C THR A 111 -11.71 2.88 -8.60
N PRO A 112 -11.63 2.07 -9.67
CA PRO A 112 -12.04 0.66 -9.61
C PRO A 112 -10.97 -0.20 -8.92
N LEU A 113 -11.22 -0.66 -7.70
CA LEU A 113 -10.25 -1.47 -6.93
C LEU A 113 -10.45 -2.99 -7.16
N VAL A 114 -10.36 -3.44 -8.41
CA VAL A 114 -10.81 -4.76 -8.89
C VAL A 114 -10.27 -5.98 -8.11
N TYR A 115 -9.09 -5.90 -7.50
CA TYR A 115 -8.49 -7.00 -6.73
C TYR A 115 -8.79 -6.99 -5.22
N LEU A 116 -9.64 -6.08 -4.76
CA LEU A 116 -10.13 -6.08 -3.38
C LEU A 116 -11.47 -6.82 -3.27
N HIS A 117 -11.63 -7.62 -2.22
CA HIS A 117 -12.86 -8.38 -2.00
C HIS A 117 -14.01 -7.42 -1.64
N GLY A 118 -15.16 -7.54 -2.34
CA GLY A 118 -16.30 -6.62 -2.17
C GLY A 118 -16.18 -5.29 -2.93
N SER A 119 -15.15 -5.15 -3.78
CA SER A 119 -14.88 -3.94 -4.54
C SER A 119 -15.82 -3.78 -5.75
N GLN A 120 -16.98 -3.20 -5.51
CA GLN A 120 -17.56 -2.31 -6.52
C GLN A 120 -16.80 -0.98 -6.49
N SER A 121 -16.76 -0.22 -7.59
CA SER A 121 -15.97 1.03 -7.71
C SER A 121 -16.02 1.81 -6.41
N SER A 122 -14.87 2.06 -5.77
CA SER A 122 -14.89 2.70 -4.45
C SER A 122 -15.45 4.11 -4.62
N PRO A 123 -16.67 4.40 -4.12
CA PRO A 123 -17.34 5.67 -4.41
C PRO A 123 -16.59 6.85 -3.75
N TYR A 124 -15.68 6.54 -2.84
CA TYR A 124 -14.91 7.49 -2.05
C TYR A 124 -13.53 7.82 -2.66
N ALA A 125 -13.24 7.31 -3.86
CA ALA A 125 -12.06 7.65 -4.66
C ALA A 125 -10.72 7.62 -3.89
N PRO A 126 -10.37 6.51 -3.22
CA PRO A 126 -9.16 6.46 -2.42
C PRO A 126 -7.90 6.41 -3.27
N VAL A 127 -6.86 7.05 -2.75
CA VAL A 127 -5.57 7.19 -3.44
C VAL A 127 -4.49 6.28 -2.84
N LEU A 128 -4.54 6.02 -1.53
CA LEU A 128 -3.73 5.01 -0.85
C LEU A 128 -4.63 4.06 -0.07
N VAL A 129 -4.52 2.75 -0.34
CA VAL A 129 -5.32 1.73 0.32
C VAL A 129 -4.43 0.71 1.03
N LEU A 130 -4.68 0.48 2.32
CA LEU A 130 -4.05 -0.55 3.14
C LEU A 130 -5.10 -1.64 3.40
N SER A 131 -5.02 -2.76 2.67
CA SER A 131 -6.09 -3.77 2.70
C SER A 131 -5.63 -5.11 3.27
N GLY A 132 -6.20 -5.54 4.40
CA GLY A 132 -5.86 -6.80 5.06
C GLY A 132 -4.35 -6.92 5.36
N LEU A 133 -3.73 -5.79 5.71
CA LEU A 133 -2.29 -5.64 5.79
C LEU A 133 -1.77 -6.13 7.15
N ARG A 134 -0.72 -6.96 7.14
CA ARG A 134 -0.06 -7.45 8.36
C ARG A 134 1.44 -7.14 8.33
N LEU A 135 1.91 -6.42 9.34
CA LEU A 135 3.30 -5.96 9.52
C LEU A 135 3.84 -6.43 10.87
N VAL A 136 4.79 -7.38 10.84
CA VAL A 136 5.46 -7.90 12.04
C VAL A 136 6.91 -7.45 12.05
N ARG A 137 7.33 -6.67 13.05
CA ARG A 137 8.65 -6.03 13.09
C ARG A 137 8.97 -5.26 11.80
N SER A 138 7.93 -4.81 11.12
CA SER A 138 7.99 -4.18 9.81
C SER A 138 7.48 -2.74 9.92
N VAL A 139 7.98 -1.87 9.06
CA VAL A 139 7.60 -0.46 9.06
C VAL A 139 7.01 -0.06 7.70
N LEU A 140 5.93 0.71 7.74
CA LEU A 140 5.44 1.47 6.60
C LEU A 140 5.70 2.95 6.86
N VAL A 141 6.44 3.60 5.97
CA VAL A 141 6.71 5.04 6.03
C VAL A 141 6.12 5.71 4.80
N VAL A 142 5.28 6.71 5.02
CA VAL A 142 4.75 7.60 3.98
C VAL A 142 5.31 8.98 4.26
N SER A 143 6.21 9.49 3.42
CA SER A 143 6.94 10.74 3.67
C SER A 143 6.94 11.68 2.45
N GLY A 144 6.64 12.96 2.63
CA GLY A 144 6.64 13.92 1.51
C GLY A 144 5.58 13.61 0.45
N VAL A 145 4.46 13.00 0.85
CA VAL A 145 3.39 12.56 -0.06
C VAL A 145 2.19 13.49 0.03
N ALA A 146 1.67 13.88 -1.12
CA ALA A 146 0.38 14.58 -1.22
C ALA A 146 -0.72 13.62 -1.66
N LEU A 147 -1.75 13.48 -0.83
CA LEU A 147 -2.91 12.62 -1.03
C LEU A 147 -4.15 13.50 -1.11
N VAL A 148 -4.77 13.60 -2.27
CA VAL A 148 -5.86 14.55 -2.50
C VAL A 148 -7.04 13.88 -3.17
N THR A 149 -8.22 14.06 -2.61
CA THR A 149 -9.50 13.70 -3.22
C THR A 149 -10.37 14.95 -3.30
N VAL A 150 -10.93 15.24 -4.48
CA VAL A 150 -11.84 16.40 -4.68
C VAL A 150 -13.31 15.99 -4.79
N MET A 151 -13.61 14.73 -4.47
CA MET A 151 -14.97 14.18 -4.45
C MET A 151 -15.61 14.39 -3.08
N THR A 152 -16.92 14.65 -3.07
CA THR A 152 -17.71 14.60 -1.84
C THR A 152 -17.66 13.21 -1.23
N GLY A 153 -17.37 13.13 0.07
CA GLY A 153 -17.08 11.90 0.80
C GLY A 153 -15.72 11.29 0.49
N GLY A 154 -14.85 12.00 -0.23
CA GLY A 154 -13.54 11.54 -0.66
C GLY A 154 -12.64 11.16 0.51
N ARG A 155 -12.00 9.99 0.41
CA ARG A 155 -11.14 9.42 1.46
C ARG A 155 -9.75 9.25 0.91
N THR A 156 -8.77 9.94 1.46
CA THR A 156 -7.40 9.90 0.94
C THR A 156 -6.71 8.57 1.27
N VAL A 157 -6.57 8.24 2.56
CA VAL A 157 -6.08 6.92 3.01
C VAL A 157 -7.23 6.06 3.51
N VAL A 158 -7.34 4.84 3.00
CA VAL A 158 -8.33 3.87 3.45
C VAL A 158 -7.66 2.63 4.02
N VAL A 159 -8.06 2.24 5.23
CA VAL A 159 -7.71 0.95 5.84
C VAL A 159 -8.91 0.02 5.73
N ASP A 160 -8.79 -1.04 4.93
CA ASP A 160 -9.90 -1.92 4.56
C ASP A 160 -9.55 -3.41 4.73
N GLY A 161 -10.55 -4.28 4.54
CA GLY A 161 -10.44 -5.72 4.74
C GLY A 161 -10.70 -6.14 6.18
N ALA A 162 -10.18 -7.32 6.56
CA ALA A 162 -10.49 -7.91 7.87
C ALA A 162 -9.75 -7.23 9.04
N VAL A 163 -8.45 -6.97 8.87
CA VAL A 163 -7.60 -6.39 9.92
C VAL A 163 -6.39 -5.68 9.33
N LEU A 164 -6.00 -4.54 9.93
CA LEU A 164 -4.64 -4.00 9.87
C LEU A 164 -3.92 -4.42 11.15
N GLU A 165 -2.93 -5.31 11.04
CA GLU A 165 -2.22 -5.88 12.20
C GLU A 165 -0.77 -5.40 12.22
N LEU A 166 -0.39 -4.74 13.32
CA LEU A 166 0.97 -4.25 13.59
C LEU A 166 1.51 -4.94 14.85
N VAL A 167 2.68 -5.56 14.74
CA VAL A 167 3.34 -6.26 15.85
C VAL A 167 4.80 -5.85 15.91
N GLY A 168 5.26 -5.07 16.89
CA GLY A 168 6.68 -4.69 17.02
C GLY A 168 7.28 -3.87 15.89
N GLY A 169 6.44 -3.17 15.13
CA GLY A 169 6.82 -2.30 14.03
C GLY A 169 5.97 -1.03 14.01
N GLY A 170 5.56 -0.54 12.84
CA GLY A 170 4.68 0.62 12.84
C GLY A 170 4.34 1.21 11.48
N VAL A 171 3.49 2.24 11.54
CA VAL A 171 3.19 3.11 10.40
C VAL A 171 3.57 4.54 10.78
N ALA A 172 4.34 5.19 9.93
CA ALA A 172 4.72 6.58 10.07
C ALA A 172 4.23 7.38 8.86
N LEU A 173 3.45 8.43 9.14
CA LEU A 173 3.09 9.46 8.18
C LEU A 173 3.93 10.69 8.54
N ASP A 174 4.80 11.10 7.64
CA ASP A 174 5.70 12.23 7.82
C ASP A 174 5.49 13.21 6.67
N THR A 175 5.43 14.51 6.96
CA THR A 175 5.30 15.56 5.92
C THR A 175 4.22 15.28 4.86
N ALA A 176 3.15 14.58 5.26
CA ALA A 176 2.09 14.16 4.35
C ALA A 176 0.99 15.22 4.28
N VAL A 177 0.51 15.52 3.08
CA VAL A 177 -0.59 16.45 2.85
C VAL A 177 -1.84 15.66 2.51
N PHE A 178 -2.92 15.90 3.24
CA PHE A 178 -4.23 15.29 3.01
C PHE A 178 -5.20 16.38 2.57
N GLY A 179 -5.82 16.23 1.40
CA GLY A 179 -6.91 17.10 0.94
C GLY A 179 -8.14 16.27 0.61
N GLY A 180 -9.28 16.59 1.21
CA GLY A 180 -10.54 15.87 1.00
C GLY A 180 -11.32 15.69 2.29
N ASP A 181 -12.54 15.16 2.18
CA ASP A 181 -13.45 15.08 3.33
C ASP A 181 -12.90 14.19 4.47
N PHE A 182 -12.09 13.18 4.14
CA PHE A 182 -11.46 12.29 5.13
C PHE A 182 -9.97 12.03 4.83
N ALA A 183 -9.11 12.39 5.78
CA ALA A 183 -7.65 12.14 5.72
C ALA A 183 -7.29 10.65 5.93
N LEU A 184 -7.96 9.98 6.88
CA LEU A 184 -7.77 8.56 7.15
C LEU A 184 -9.12 7.95 7.51
N TYR A 185 -9.49 6.88 6.80
CA TYR A 185 -10.75 6.19 7.03
C TYR A 185 -10.51 4.69 7.18
N ALA A 186 -10.83 4.14 8.34
CA ALA A 186 -10.69 2.72 8.62
C ALA A 186 -12.07 2.05 8.70
N THR A 187 -12.33 1.09 7.80
CA THR A 187 -13.45 0.13 7.90
C THR A 187 -13.02 -1.14 8.61
N ALA A 188 -11.74 -1.49 8.52
CA ALA A 188 -11.17 -2.67 9.14
C ALA A 188 -10.82 -2.45 10.62
N ARG A 189 -10.72 -3.56 11.37
CA ARG A 189 -10.16 -3.54 12.73
C ARG A 189 -8.66 -3.21 12.66
N VAL A 190 -8.20 -2.26 13.46
CA VAL A 190 -6.76 -1.98 13.62
C VAL A 190 -6.28 -2.61 14.92
N VAL A 191 -5.21 -3.41 14.87
CA VAL A 191 -4.59 -4.05 16.03
C VAL A 191 -3.12 -3.67 16.06
N ALA A 192 -2.69 -3.03 17.15
CA ALA A 192 -1.30 -2.69 17.41
C ALA A 192 -0.85 -3.39 18.70
N SER A 193 0.27 -4.10 18.65
CA SER A 193 0.79 -4.89 19.77
C SER A 193 2.31 -4.96 19.76
N GLY A 194 2.90 -5.37 20.89
CA GLY A 194 4.34 -5.59 21.02
C GLY A 194 5.15 -4.34 20.69
N ASP A 195 4.81 -3.18 21.24
CA ASP A 195 5.46 -1.88 20.99
C ASP A 195 5.24 -1.30 19.59
N ALA A 196 4.18 -1.72 18.90
CA ALA A 196 3.81 -1.13 17.62
C ALA A 196 3.51 0.38 17.73
N VAL A 197 4.01 1.16 16.77
CA VAL A 197 3.88 2.62 16.76
C VAL A 197 3.06 3.09 15.55
N LEU A 198 2.12 3.99 15.82
CA LEU A 198 1.49 4.83 14.80
C LEU A 198 1.98 6.26 15.02
N ARG A 199 2.67 6.83 14.04
CA ARG A 199 3.25 8.18 14.14
C ARG A 199 2.74 9.06 13.03
N VAL A 200 2.35 10.28 13.37
CA VAL A 200 2.09 11.36 12.41
C VAL A 200 2.94 12.56 12.80
N SER A 201 3.73 13.09 11.86
CA SER A 201 4.61 14.23 12.11
C SER A 201 4.71 15.12 10.87
N GLY A 202 4.78 16.44 11.06
CA GLY A 202 4.90 17.39 9.95
C GLY A 202 3.76 17.40 8.92
N SER A 203 2.70 16.62 9.14
CA SER A 203 1.59 16.45 8.19
C SER A 203 0.55 17.56 8.30
N GLN A 204 -0.15 17.81 7.18
CA GLN A 204 -1.19 18.84 7.06
C GLN A 204 -2.48 18.24 6.53
N VAL A 205 -3.61 18.73 7.02
CA VAL A 205 -4.96 18.37 6.57
C VAL A 205 -5.67 19.63 6.13
N TYR A 206 -6.28 19.60 4.94
CA TYR A 206 -6.97 20.71 4.31
C TYR A 206 -8.42 20.38 4.00
#